data_AF-A0A9E2HF79-F1
#
_entry.id   AF-A0A9E2HF79-F1
#
_cell.length_a   1.000
_cell.length_b   1.000
_cell.length_c   1.000
_cell.angle_alpha   90.00
_cell.angle_beta   90.00
_cell.angle_gamma   90.00
#
_symmetry.space_group_name_H-M   'P 1'
#
loop_
_entity.id
_entity.type
_entity.pdbx_description
1 polymer ?
#
loop_
_entity_poly.entity_id
_entity_poly.type
_entity_poly.pdbx_seq_one_letter_code
_entity_poly.pdbx_strand_id
1 'polypeptide(L)'
;MLMLLAVQAPLAQADGPRHWGNGQLVWSRMPLPDYPERESGTVQAELTCVVAEGGRVRDCRVDRLAPDRTAFGREALRSMRRARLGDERARPGDTLTFIIWGCAPDSAVERCLKIDWPTPVQ
;
A
#
# COMPACT_ATOMS: atom_id res chain seq x y z
N MET A 1 -21.45 -32.59 -42.29
CA MET A 1 -21.72 -31.34 -41.54
C MET A 1 -21.13 -31.53 -40.15
N LEU A 2 -19.90 -31.05 -39.92
CA LEU A 2 -19.13 -31.28 -38.70
C LEU A 2 -19.58 -30.28 -37.62
N MET A 3 -20.11 -30.75 -36.48
CA MET A 3 -20.36 -29.90 -35.32
C MET A 3 -19.05 -29.72 -34.53
N LEU A 4 -18.53 -28.50 -34.50
CA LEU A 4 -17.47 -28.08 -33.57
C LEU A 4 -18.07 -27.91 -32.17
N LEU A 5 -17.84 -28.88 -31.28
CA LEU A 5 -18.06 -28.71 -29.85
C LEU A 5 -16.86 -27.97 -29.26
N ALA A 6 -17.02 -26.67 -29.02
CA ALA A 6 -16.14 -25.93 -28.13
C ALA A 6 -16.41 -26.37 -26.70
N VAL A 7 -15.52 -27.20 -26.13
CA VAL A 7 -15.48 -27.43 -24.67
C VAL A 7 -15.05 -26.12 -24.03
N GLN A 8 -16.01 -25.37 -23.51
CA GLN A 8 -15.74 -24.23 -22.65
C GLN A 8 -15.27 -24.78 -21.31
N ALA A 9 -14.00 -24.56 -20.97
CA ALA A 9 -13.54 -24.78 -19.60
C ALA A 9 -14.36 -23.86 -18.67
N PRO A 10 -14.79 -24.34 -17.49
CA PRO A 10 -15.46 -23.46 -16.54
C PRO A 10 -14.49 -22.33 -16.16
N LEU A 11 -14.96 -21.09 -16.28
CA LEU A 11 -14.31 -19.96 -15.64
C LEU A 11 -14.18 -20.31 -14.16
N ALA A 12 -12.96 -20.56 -13.71
CA ALA A 12 -12.69 -20.81 -12.31
C ALA A 12 -13.26 -19.63 -11.51
N GLN A 13 -14.32 -19.90 -10.75
CA GLN A 13 -14.87 -19.00 -9.75
C GLN A 13 -13.73 -18.56 -8.83
N ALA A 14 -13.56 -17.25 -8.67
CA ALA A 14 -12.61 -16.67 -7.73
C ALA A 14 -13.18 -16.78 -6.31
N ASP A 15 -13.16 -17.98 -5.74
CA ASP A 15 -13.35 -18.22 -4.30
C ASP A 15 -11.98 -18.48 -3.68
N GLY A 16 -11.32 -17.42 -3.22
CA GLY A 16 -10.05 -17.50 -2.50
C GLY A 16 -10.07 -16.66 -1.22
N PRO A 17 -9.56 -17.16 -0.08
CA PRO A 17 -9.36 -16.34 1.11
C PRO A 17 -8.44 -15.16 0.76
N ARG A 18 -8.70 -13.94 1.25
CA ARG A 18 -7.91 -12.73 0.96
C ARG A 18 -6.41 -12.96 1.21
N HIS A 19 -5.70 -13.34 0.16
CA HIS A 19 -4.28 -13.63 0.14
C HIS A 19 -3.57 -12.38 -0.37
N TRP A 20 -3.14 -11.51 0.53
CA TRP A 20 -2.26 -10.40 0.18
C TRP A 20 -0.84 -10.83 0.50
N GLY A 21 -0.24 -11.62 -0.39
CA GLY A 21 1.16 -11.98 -0.22
C GLY A 21 1.65 -13.13 -1.10
N ASN A 22 2.29 -12.75 -2.20
CA ASN A 22 3.38 -13.48 -2.85
C ASN A 22 4.69 -13.41 -2.02
N GLY A 23 4.61 -13.51 -0.68
CA GLY A 23 5.73 -13.25 0.25
C GLY A 23 5.79 -11.83 0.83
N GLN A 24 4.66 -11.11 0.79
CA GLN A 24 4.52 -9.68 1.10
C GLN A 24 4.25 -9.46 2.59
N LEU A 25 4.84 -8.40 3.15
CA LEU A 25 4.65 -7.98 4.55
C LEU A 25 3.18 -7.65 4.84
N VAL A 26 2.67 -8.14 5.98
CA VAL A 26 1.31 -7.90 6.45
C VAL A 26 1.28 -6.77 7.47
N TRP A 27 0.28 -5.88 7.39
CA TRP A 27 0.01 -4.86 8.40
C TRP A 27 -0.94 -5.40 9.47
N SER A 28 -0.51 -5.39 10.74
CA SER A 28 -1.45 -5.54 11.87
C SER A 28 -2.16 -4.22 12.17
N ARG A 29 -1.54 -3.09 11.81
CA ARG A 29 -2.18 -1.76 11.77
C ARG A 29 -1.61 -0.96 10.61
N MET A 30 -2.47 -0.66 9.65
CA MET A 30 -2.11 0.00 8.41
C MET A 30 -1.88 1.51 8.59
N PRO A 31 -0.88 2.13 7.92
CA PRO A 31 -0.58 3.55 8.05
C PRO A 31 -1.58 4.45 7.30
N LEU A 32 -2.65 4.94 7.92
CA LEU A 32 -3.63 5.86 7.30
C LEU A 32 -3.19 7.33 7.41
N PRO A 33 -2.63 7.98 6.35
CA PRO A 33 -2.38 9.42 6.36
C PRO A 33 -3.66 10.20 6.09
N ASP A 34 -3.76 11.37 6.70
CA ASP A 34 -4.79 12.32 6.33
C ASP A 34 -4.42 12.96 4.99
N TYR A 35 -5.42 13.18 4.14
CA TYR A 35 -5.21 13.92 2.90
C TYR A 35 -5.41 15.43 3.15
N PRO A 36 -4.42 16.30 2.83
CA PRO A 36 -4.55 17.73 3.09
C PRO A 36 -5.74 18.37 2.34
N GLU A 37 -6.62 19.07 3.06
CA GLU A 37 -7.89 19.61 2.52
C GLU A 37 -7.73 20.57 1.33
N ARG A 38 -6.59 21.25 1.22
CA ARG A 38 -6.31 22.24 0.15
C ARG A 38 -5.62 21.64 -1.07
N GLU A 39 -5.44 20.33 -1.08
CA GLU A 39 -4.84 19.59 -2.18
C GLU A 39 -5.92 18.77 -2.90
N SER A 40 -5.76 18.57 -4.21
CA SER A 40 -6.67 17.78 -5.04
C SER A 40 -5.93 16.69 -5.81
N GLY A 41 -6.61 15.67 -6.31
CA GLY A 41 -6.01 14.61 -7.11
C GLY A 41 -5.28 13.55 -6.28
N THR A 42 -4.24 12.95 -6.88
CA THR A 42 -3.48 11.86 -6.28
C THR A 42 -2.03 12.27 -5.99
N VAL A 43 -1.42 11.54 -5.06
CA VAL A 43 0.00 11.66 -4.72
C VAL A 43 0.55 10.31 -4.29
N GLN A 44 1.78 10.02 -4.68
CA GLN A 44 2.53 8.85 -4.28
C GLN A 44 3.72 9.29 -3.42
N ALA A 45 3.87 8.70 -2.25
CA ALA A 45 5.03 8.85 -1.38
C ALA A 45 5.76 7.51 -1.26
N GLU A 46 7.05 7.48 -1.54
CA GLU A 46 7.92 6.33 -1.25
C GLU A 46 8.67 6.63 0.03
N LEU A 47 8.61 5.73 1.01
CA LEU A 47 9.19 5.91 2.32
C LEU A 47 10.07 4.73 2.71
N THR A 48 11.28 5.00 3.15
CA THR A 48 12.13 4.01 3.82
C THR A 48 11.97 4.14 5.34
N CYS A 49 11.78 3.03 6.04
CA CYS A 49 11.78 2.98 7.50
C CYS A 49 12.61 1.81 8.04
N VAL A 50 12.99 1.89 9.31
CA VAL A 50 13.63 0.81 10.07
C VAL A 50 12.59 0.10 10.93
N VAL A 51 12.55 -1.23 10.87
CA VAL A 51 11.69 -2.06 11.72
C VAL A 51 12.19 -2.01 13.16
N ALA A 52 11.27 -1.85 14.09
CA ALA A 52 11.50 -1.87 15.52
C ALA A 52 10.67 -2.99 16.18
N GLU A 53 10.95 -3.22 17.45
CA GLU A 53 10.27 -4.22 18.26
C GLU A 53 8.73 -4.14 18.18
N GLY A 54 8.08 -5.31 18.20
CA GLY A 54 6.63 -5.42 18.15
C GLY A 54 6.00 -4.90 16.85
N GLY A 55 6.72 -5.04 15.73
CA GLY A 55 6.26 -4.67 14.39
C GLY A 55 6.15 -3.17 14.15
N ARG A 56 6.66 -2.33 15.05
CA ARG A 56 6.69 -0.88 14.81
C ARG A 56 7.69 -0.54 13.72
N VAL A 57 7.55 0.64 13.13
CA VAL A 57 8.57 1.24 12.26
C VAL A 57 9.02 2.57 12.85
N ARG A 58 10.30 2.90 12.64
CA ARG A 58 10.94 4.14 13.08
C ARG A 58 11.86 4.68 12.01
N ASP A 59 12.39 5.88 12.25
CA ASP A 59 13.38 6.53 11.38
C ASP A 59 12.92 6.60 9.92
N CYS A 60 11.61 6.77 9.75
CA CYS A 60 10.99 6.86 8.44
C CYS A 60 11.40 8.16 7.74
N ARG A 61 11.74 8.06 6.46
CA ARG A 61 12.04 9.21 5.59
C ARG A 61 11.33 9.06 4.26
N VAL A 62 10.99 10.17 3.63
CA VAL A 62 10.42 10.17 2.27
C VAL A 62 11.58 10.18 1.28
N ASP A 63 11.64 9.15 0.43
CA ASP A 63 12.61 9.02 -0.66
C ASP A 63 12.12 9.68 -1.94
N ARG A 64 10.83 9.56 -2.22
CA ARG A 64 10.19 10.10 -3.42
C ARG A 64 8.80 10.59 -3.09
N LEU A 65 8.40 11.68 -3.74
CA LEU A 65 7.06 12.24 -3.63
C LEU A 65 6.64 12.79 -4.99
N ALA A 66 5.53 12.29 -5.54
CA ALA A 66 5.06 12.66 -6.86
C ALA A 66 3.53 12.81 -6.92
N PRO A 67 2.99 13.96 -7.34
CA PRO A 67 3.69 15.24 -7.53
C PRO A 67 4.26 15.77 -6.20
N ASP A 68 5.12 16.79 -6.25
CA ASP A 68 5.68 17.40 -5.04
C ASP A 68 4.56 18.03 -4.19
N ARG A 69 4.21 17.34 -3.09
CA ARG A 69 3.16 17.72 -2.15
C ARG A 69 3.67 17.51 -0.72
N THR A 70 4.58 18.38 -0.30
CA THR A 70 5.26 18.25 1.00
C THR A 70 4.29 18.06 2.17
N ALA A 71 3.06 18.60 2.10
CA ALA A 71 2.06 18.39 3.15
C ALA A 71 1.61 16.92 3.26
N PHE A 72 1.32 16.27 2.13
CA PHE A 72 1.04 14.84 2.14
C PHE A 72 2.23 14.01 2.64
N GLY A 73 3.46 14.36 2.24
CA GLY A 73 4.67 13.70 2.75
C GLY A 73 4.77 13.73 4.29
N ARG A 74 4.37 14.84 4.93
CA ARG A 74 4.32 14.93 6.40
C ARG A 74 3.23 14.04 7.01
N GLU A 75 2.05 13.97 6.40
CA GLU A 75 0.98 13.11 6.90
C GLU A 75 1.28 11.62 6.69
N ALA A 76 1.96 11.26 5.59
CA ALA A 76 2.51 9.93 5.34
C ALA A 76 3.52 9.54 6.44
N LEU A 77 4.47 10.43 6.78
CA LEU A 77 5.39 10.18 7.89
C LEU A 77 4.68 10.10 9.25
N ARG A 78 3.63 10.90 9.46
CA ARG A 78 2.85 10.86 10.70
C ARG A 78 2.09 9.55 10.84
N SER A 79 1.49 9.03 9.78
CA SER A 79 0.74 7.79 9.80
C SER A 79 1.62 6.58 10.13
N MET A 80 2.86 6.56 9.63
CA MET A 80 3.83 5.50 9.92
C MET A 80 4.18 5.37 11.40
N ARG A 81 4.16 6.47 12.17
CA ARG A 81 4.41 6.43 13.63
C ARG A 81 3.40 5.56 14.38
N ARG A 82 2.20 5.38 13.81
CA ARG A 82 1.13 4.56 14.38
C ARG A 82 1.06 3.18 13.73
N ALA A 83 1.76 2.94 12.63
CA ALA A 83 1.69 1.70 11.87
C ALA A 83 2.33 0.53 12.62
N ARG A 84 1.83 -0.67 12.34
CA ARG A 84 2.41 -1.92 12.82
C ARG A 84 2.36 -2.99 11.76
N LEU A 85 3.51 -3.61 11.53
CA LEU A 85 3.64 -4.88 10.84
C LEU A 85 3.04 -5.98 11.73
N GLY A 86 2.39 -6.94 11.09
CA GLY A 86 1.95 -8.20 11.68
C GLY A 86 2.73 -9.40 11.16
N ASP A 87 3.68 -9.17 10.24
CA ASP A 87 4.52 -10.23 9.67
C ASP A 87 5.73 -10.50 10.57
N GLU A 88 5.87 -11.74 11.00
CA GLU A 88 7.01 -12.22 11.80
C GLU A 88 8.32 -12.29 11.00
N ARG A 89 8.26 -12.18 9.66
CA ARG A 89 9.44 -12.15 8.79
C ARG A 89 10.22 -10.85 8.89
N ALA A 90 9.56 -9.74 9.20
CA ALA A 90 10.23 -8.46 9.45
C ALA A 90 10.87 -8.47 10.83
N ARG A 91 12.19 -8.30 10.87
CA ARG A 91 12.99 -8.32 12.09
C ARG A 91 13.36 -6.91 12.52
N PRO A 92 13.47 -6.63 13.83
CA PRO A 92 14.05 -5.38 14.30
C PRO A 92 15.41 -5.11 13.66
N GLY A 93 15.58 -3.92 13.09
CA GLY A 93 16.77 -3.52 12.33
C GLY A 93 16.63 -3.63 10.81
N ASP A 94 15.65 -4.37 10.30
CA ASP A 94 15.38 -4.43 8.85
C ASP A 94 15.04 -3.03 8.32
N THR A 95 15.53 -2.72 7.13
CA THR A 95 15.19 -1.49 6.41
C THR A 95 14.23 -1.84 5.29
N LEU A 96 13.06 -1.21 5.27
CA LEU A 96 11.97 -1.51 4.36
C LEU A 96 11.47 -0.26 3.66
N THR A 97 11.16 -0.41 2.38
CA THR A 97 10.57 0.65 1.55
C THR A 97 9.08 0.41 1.36
N PHE A 98 8.28 1.45 1.51
CA PHE A 98 6.82 1.44 1.42
C PHE A 98 6.33 2.53 0.46
N ILE A 99 5.32 2.23 -0.36
CA ILE A 99 4.68 3.23 -1.22
C ILE A 99 3.30 3.64 -0.67
N ILE A 100 3.15 4.83 -0.12
CA ILE A 100 1.84 5.32 0.34
C ILE A 100 1.21 6.19 -0.74
N TRP A 101 -0.02 5.85 -1.11
CA TRP A 101 -0.84 6.67 -2.00
C TRP A 101 -1.82 7.53 -1.22
N GLY A 102 -1.90 8.79 -1.61
CA GLY A 102 -2.89 9.75 -1.14
C GLY A 102 -3.88 10.07 -2.25
N CYS A 103 -5.15 10.16 -1.89
CA CYS A 103 -6.21 10.60 -2.77
C CYS A 103 -7.11 11.62 -2.08
N ALA A 104 -7.32 12.75 -2.75
CA ALA A 104 -8.28 13.74 -2.30
C ALA A 104 -9.72 13.16 -2.40
N PRO A 105 -10.61 13.50 -1.45
CA PRO A 105 -11.97 12.93 -1.39
C PRO A 105 -12.86 13.32 -2.58
N ASP A 106 -12.50 14.36 -3.33
CA ASP A 106 -13.18 14.83 -4.55
C ASP A 106 -12.69 14.14 -5.83
N SER A 107 -11.61 13.37 -5.74
CA SER A 107 -11.06 12.61 -6.87
C SER A 107 -11.95 11.39 -7.10
N ALA A 108 -12.37 11.12 -8.35
CA ALA A 108 -13.23 9.98 -8.69
C ALA A 108 -12.79 8.68 -7.97
N VAL A 109 -13.49 8.36 -6.88
CA VAL A 109 -13.03 7.46 -5.80
C VAL A 109 -12.70 6.07 -6.32
N GLU A 110 -13.36 5.63 -7.39
CA GLU A 110 -13.11 4.35 -8.07
C GLU A 110 -11.71 4.20 -8.68
N ARG A 111 -11.05 5.30 -9.08
CA ARG A 111 -9.66 5.25 -9.56
C ARG A 111 -8.67 5.18 -8.42
N CYS A 112 -9.02 5.72 -7.26
CA CYS A 112 -8.19 5.72 -6.05
C CYS A 112 -8.26 4.40 -5.29
N LEU A 113 -9.43 3.73 -5.29
CA LEU A 113 -9.60 2.44 -4.63
C LEU A 113 -8.77 1.31 -5.29
N LYS A 114 -8.39 1.48 -6.56
CA LYS A 114 -7.55 0.55 -7.33
C LYS A 114 -6.06 0.81 -7.21
N ILE A 115 -5.67 1.95 -6.62
CA ILE A 115 -4.27 2.29 -6.39
C ILE A 115 -3.93 1.67 -5.03
N ASP A 116 -3.44 0.44 -5.09
CA ASP A 116 -3.06 -0.37 -3.95
C ASP A 116 -2.21 0.42 -2.93
N TRP A 117 -2.66 0.35 -1.69
CA TRP A 117 -1.89 0.54 -0.47
C TRP A 117 -0.50 -0.16 -0.53
N PRO A 118 0.52 0.30 0.23
CA PRO A 118 1.94 0.12 -0.07
C PRO A 118 2.39 -1.24 -0.57
N THR A 119 2.87 -1.22 -1.81
CA THR A 119 3.70 -2.27 -2.40
C THR A 119 5.17 -2.04 -1.99
N PRO A 120 5.90 -3.09 -1.56
CA PRO A 120 7.35 -3.04 -1.46
C PRO A 120 7.95 -2.87 -2.86
N VAL A 121 8.95 -1.99 -2.98
CA VAL A 121 9.79 -1.90 -4.18
C VAL A 121 10.81 -3.02 -4.13
N GLN A 122 10.93 -3.79 -5.23
CA GLN A 122 11.96 -4.83 -5.37
C GLN A 122 13.37 -4.24 -5.47
#